data_AF-A0A0D0B7R4-F1
#
_entry.id   AF-A0A0D0B7R4-F1
#
_cell.length_a   1.000
_cell.length_b   1.000
_cell.length_c   1.000
_cell.angle_alpha   90.00
_cell.angle_beta   90.00
_cell.angle_gamma   90.00
#
_symmetry.space_group_name_H-M   'P 1'
#
loop_
_entity.id
_entity.type
_entity.pdbx_description
1 polymer ?
#
loop_
_entity_poly.entity_id
_entity_poly.type
_entity_poly.pdbx_seq_one_letter_code
_entity_poly.pdbx_strand_id
1 'polypeptide(L)'
;MNAICSILNNVKFCIFSLAKNEQSQAVICLQVSGLTIFELFISVRHNLQIDIMNLTKVNDMKLSECKEPNIDIFLPSVQKLNGIVKKHIKFSRLINISVNFEGLLMFTVATDNVNIKTE
;
A
#
# COMPACT_ATOMS: atom_id res chain seq x y z
N MET A 1 14.88 1.26 -7.55
CA MET A 1 13.74 2.22 -7.56
C MET A 1 14.13 3.62 -7.06
N ASN A 2 15.01 3.76 -6.05
CA ASN A 2 15.22 5.05 -5.38
C ASN A 2 16.13 6.08 -6.10
N ALA A 3 17.00 5.69 -7.04
CA ALA A 3 18.01 6.62 -7.57
C ALA A 3 17.59 7.41 -8.82
N ILE A 4 16.61 6.94 -9.60
CA ILE A 4 16.23 7.59 -10.87
C ILE A 4 14.97 8.45 -10.70
N CYS A 5 14.00 8.02 -9.89
CA CYS A 5 12.87 8.87 -9.51
C CYS A 5 13.27 10.05 -8.60
N SER A 6 14.42 9.98 -7.91
CA SER A 6 14.90 11.07 -7.05
C SER A 6 15.46 12.28 -7.81
N ILE A 7 15.66 12.18 -9.14
CA ILE A 7 16.23 13.26 -9.95
C ILE A 7 15.11 14.12 -10.60
N LEU A 8 13.91 13.57 -10.72
CA LEU A 8 12.77 14.25 -11.32
C LEU A 8 12.05 15.08 -10.25
N ASN A 9 12.24 16.41 -10.30
CA ASN A 9 11.52 17.34 -9.44
C ASN A 9 10.09 17.61 -9.95
N ASN A 10 9.85 17.44 -11.25
CA ASN A 10 8.56 17.71 -11.87
C ASN A 10 8.21 16.64 -12.89
N VAL A 11 7.47 15.62 -12.45
CA VAL A 11 6.87 14.62 -13.33
C VAL A 11 5.74 15.30 -14.12
N LYS A 12 5.83 15.29 -15.45
CA LYS A 12 4.82 15.87 -16.33
C LYS A 12 3.77 14.85 -16.71
N PHE A 13 4.21 13.65 -17.10
CA PHE A 13 3.32 12.56 -17.47
C PHE A 13 3.95 11.21 -17.20
N CYS A 14 3.08 10.24 -16.97
CA CYS A 14 3.39 8.86 -16.68
C CYS A 14 2.57 7.99 -17.62
N ILE A 15 3.23 7.14 -18.41
CA ILE A 15 2.60 6.25 -19.38
C ILE A 15 2.84 4.81 -18.94
N PHE A 16 1.76 4.04 -18.89
CA PHE A 16 1.78 2.61 -18.70
C PHE A 16 1.39 1.94 -20.01
N SER A 17 2.24 1.05 -20.53
CA SER A 17 1.91 0.24 -21.69
C SER A 17 2.22 -1.23 -21.43
N LEU A 18 1.41 -2.11 -22.01
CA LEU A 18 1.67 -3.53 -22.04
C LEU A 18 2.55 -3.85 -23.26
N ALA A 19 3.64 -4.56 -23.04
CA ALA A 19 4.57 -4.93 -24.11
C ALA A 19 5.10 -6.34 -23.90
N LYS A 20 5.85 -6.83 -24.89
CA LYS A 20 6.73 -8.00 -24.74
C LYS A 20 8.17 -7.52 -24.77
N ASN A 21 9.02 -8.04 -23.89
CA ASN A 21 10.45 -7.80 -23.98
C ASN A 21 11.08 -8.60 -25.13
N GLU A 22 12.38 -8.41 -25.35
CA GLU A 22 13.16 -9.12 -26.38
C GLU A 22 13.14 -10.64 -26.19
N GLN A 23 12.94 -11.11 -24.95
CA GLN A 23 12.78 -12.52 -24.59
C GLN A 23 11.33 -13.02 -24.71
N SER A 24 10.43 -12.24 -25.34
CA SER A 24 9.00 -12.54 -25.51
C SER A 24 8.19 -12.70 -24.22
N GLN A 25 8.69 -12.22 -23.08
CA GLN A 25 7.97 -12.19 -21.81
C GLN A 25 7.07 -10.95 -21.73
N ALA A 26 5.92 -11.08 -21.09
CA ALA A 26 5.01 -9.97 -20.86
C ALA A 26 5.62 -8.98 -19.85
N VAL A 27 5.61 -7.69 -20.20
CA VAL A 27 6.12 -6.62 -19.35
C VAL A 27 5.14 -5.44 -19.30
N ILE A 28 5.02 -4.81 -18.15
CA ILE A 28 4.47 -3.46 -18.02
C ILE A 28 5.62 -2.47 -18.20
N CYS A 29 5.54 -1.68 -19.25
CA CYS A 29 6.45 -0.59 -19.52
C CYS A 29 5.92 0.67 -18.84
N LEU A 30 6.65 1.13 -17.82
CA LEU A 30 6.43 2.38 -17.12
C LEU A 30 7.36 3.43 -17.71
N GLN A 31 6.82 4.43 -18.38
CA GLN A 31 7.58 5.56 -18.88
C GLN A 31 7.20 6.82 -18.10
N VAL A 32 8.18 7.40 -17.40
CA VAL A 32 8.02 8.62 -16.62
C VAL A 32 8.81 9.72 -17.31
N SER A 33 8.16 10.82 -17.64
CA SER A 33 8.81 11.97 -18.27
C SER A 33 8.63 13.22 -17.43
N GLY A 34 9.69 14.02 -17.34
CA GLY A 34 9.66 15.22 -16.53
C GLY A 34 10.94 16.04 -16.65
N LEU A 35 11.00 17.08 -15.82
CA LEU A 35 12.16 17.96 -15.73
C LEU A 35 13.01 17.54 -14.52
N THR A 36 14.32 17.54 -14.74
CA THR A 36 15.31 17.40 -13.66
C THR A 36 15.48 18.69 -12.89
N ILE A 37 16.27 18.64 -11.81
CA ILE A 37 16.69 19.82 -11.05
C ILE A 37 17.41 20.90 -11.88
N PHE A 38 17.97 20.52 -13.04
CA PHE A 38 18.66 21.41 -13.97
C PHE A 38 17.77 21.83 -15.15
N GLU A 39 16.44 21.69 -15.04
CA GLU A 39 15.47 21.99 -16.09
C GLU A 39 15.66 21.19 -17.40
N LEU A 40 16.46 20.11 -17.35
CA LEU A 40 16.59 19.19 -18.48
C LEU A 40 15.40 18.25 -18.53
N PHE A 41 14.77 18.14 -19.70
CA PHE A 41 13.71 17.16 -19.92
C PHE A 41 14.29 15.76 -20.10
N ILE A 42 13.89 14.83 -19.24
CA ILE A 42 14.31 13.43 -19.29
C ILE A 42 13.08 12.54 -19.32
N SER A 43 13.17 11.44 -20.07
CA SER A 43 12.21 10.35 -20.06
C SER A 43 12.90 9.07 -19.60
N VAL A 44 12.36 8.45 -18.55
CA VAL A 44 12.87 7.21 -17.96
C VAL A 44 11.87 6.11 -18.26
N ARG A 45 12.34 5.02 -18.88
CA ARG A 45 11.54 3.83 -19.14
C ARG A 45 11.97 2.69 -18.23
N HIS A 46 11.02 2.02 -17.61
CA HIS A 46 11.23 0.84 -16.78
C HIS A 46 10.31 -0.29 -17.21
N ASN A 47 10.90 -1.44 -17.52
CA ASN A 47 10.15 -2.63 -17.92
C ASN A 47 10.01 -3.54 -16.69
N LEU A 48 8.79 -3.66 -16.20
CA LEU A 48 8.42 -4.56 -15.11
C LEU A 48 7.91 -5.86 -15.72
N GLN A 49 8.63 -6.96 -15.51
CA GLN A 49 8.13 -8.27 -15.91
C GLN A 49 6.84 -8.61 -15.15
N ILE A 50 5.85 -9.14 -15.86
CA ILE A 50 4.59 -9.58 -15.29
C ILE A 50 4.26 -11.00 -15.71
N ASP A 51 3.51 -11.68 -14.84
CA ASP A 51 2.89 -12.95 -15.16
C ASP A 51 1.43 -12.71 -15.57
N ILE A 52 1.08 -13.13 -16.78
CA ILE A 52 -0.31 -13.06 -17.25
C ILE A 52 -1.08 -14.20 -16.60
N MET A 53 -2.06 -13.87 -15.76
CA MET A 53 -2.92 -14.86 -15.15
C MET A 53 -3.85 -15.50 -16.19
N ASN A 54 -4.01 -16.82 -16.08
CA ASN A 54 -5.01 -17.55 -16.85
C ASN A 54 -6.41 -17.16 -16.34
N LEU A 55 -7.35 -16.89 -17.26
CA LEU A 55 -8.73 -16.51 -16.96
C LEU A 55 -9.43 -17.49 -16.00
N THR A 56 -9.10 -18.78 -16.07
CA THR A 56 -9.61 -19.79 -15.13
C THR A 56 -9.23 -19.48 -13.68
N LYS A 57 -7.97 -19.12 -13.43
CA LYS A 57 -7.48 -18.71 -12.09
C LYS A 57 -8.06 -17.39 -11.62
N VAL A 58 -8.37 -16.47 -12.54
CA VAL A 58 -8.99 -15.18 -12.21
C VAL A 58 -10.41 -15.40 -11.68
N ASN A 59 -11.15 -16.36 -12.25
CA ASN A 59 -12.51 -16.68 -11.78
C ASN A 59 -12.53 -17.31 -10.38
N ASP A 60 -11.44 -17.97 -9.99
CA ASP A 60 -11.26 -18.50 -8.63
C ASP A 60 -10.92 -17.39 -7.62
N MET A 61 -10.38 -16.26 -8.09
CA MET A 61 -10.13 -15.06 -7.28
C MET A 61 -11.43 -14.27 -7.09
N LYS A 62 -12.36 -14.81 -6.32
CA LYS A 62 -13.53 -14.05 -5.89
C LYS A 62 -13.13 -13.05 -4.82
N LEU A 63 -13.55 -11.80 -4.98
CA LEU A 63 -13.52 -10.83 -3.89
C LEU A 63 -14.33 -11.45 -2.75
N SER A 64 -13.76 -11.52 -1.55
CA SER A 64 -14.50 -11.98 -0.38
C SER A 64 -15.72 -11.09 -0.21
N GLU A 65 -16.91 -11.69 -0.13
CA GLU A 65 -18.14 -10.95 0.13
C GLU A 65 -17.98 -10.22 1.46
N CYS A 66 -18.21 -8.90 1.44
CA CYS A 66 -18.22 -8.10 2.66
C CYS A 66 -19.45 -8.52 3.46
N LYS A 67 -19.24 -9.27 4.54
CA LYS A 67 -20.32 -9.58 5.49
C LYS A 67 -20.73 -8.31 6.21
N GLU A 68 -22.01 -8.19 6.53
CA GLU A 68 -22.51 -7.07 7.32
C GLU A 68 -21.80 -7.04 8.70
N PRO A 69 -21.16 -5.92 9.06
CA PRO A 69 -20.45 -5.82 10.32
C PRO A 69 -21.43 -5.70 11.49
N ASN A 70 -21.02 -6.19 12.66
CA ASN A 70 -21.81 -6.03 13.88
C ASN A 70 -21.86 -4.56 14.36
N ILE A 71 -20.81 -3.78 14.07
CA ILE A 71 -20.66 -2.38 14.46
C ILE A 71 -19.89 -1.65 13.35
N ASP A 72 -20.44 -0.54 12.88
CA ASP A 72 -19.78 0.40 11.97
C ASP A 72 -19.25 1.62 12.72
N ILE A 73 -17.98 1.97 12.51
CA ILE A 73 -17.39 3.18 13.08
C ILE A 73 -16.55 3.96 12.07
N PHE A 74 -16.47 5.27 12.29
CA PHE A 74 -15.53 6.12 11.60
C PHE A 74 -14.15 5.98 12.24
N LEU A 75 -13.19 5.53 11.46
CA LEU A 75 -11.80 5.43 11.92
C LEU A 75 -11.17 6.83 12.02
N PRO A 76 -10.27 7.05 13.00
CA PRO A 76 -9.41 8.23 13.00
C PRO A 76 -8.45 8.20 11.81
N SER A 77 -7.76 9.30 11.54
CA SER A 77 -6.87 9.38 10.37
C SER A 77 -5.83 8.26 10.35
N VAL A 78 -5.57 7.72 9.17
CA VAL A 78 -4.60 6.61 8.97
C VAL A 78 -3.21 6.96 9.54
N GLN A 79 -2.83 8.24 9.49
CA GLN A 79 -1.58 8.71 10.10
C GLN A 79 -1.55 8.53 11.62
N LYS A 80 -2.65 8.86 12.31
CA LYS A 80 -2.78 8.65 13.76
C LYS A 80 -2.75 7.17 14.10
N LEU A 81 -3.52 6.35 13.38
CA LEU A 81 -3.53 4.89 13.55
C LEU A 81 -2.14 4.28 13.36
N ASN A 82 -1.43 4.67 12.31
CA ASN A 82 -0.06 4.22 12.08
C ASN A 82 0.88 4.60 13.24
N GLY A 83 0.71 5.81 13.79
CA GLY A 83 1.45 6.25 14.98
C GLY A 83 1.16 5.38 16.20
N ILE A 84 -0.11 5.04 16.45
CA ILE A 84 -0.54 4.18 17.55
C ILE A 84 0.04 2.77 17.36
N VAL A 85 -0.16 2.15 16.21
CA VAL A 85 0.32 0.79 15.90
C VAL A 85 1.85 0.69 16.01
N LYS A 86 2.59 1.68 15.47
CA LYS A 86 4.07 1.71 15.58
C LYS A 86 4.58 1.84 17.02
N LYS A 87 3.80 2.43 17.93
CA LYS A 87 4.15 2.47 19.35
C LYS A 87 3.87 1.12 20.01
N HIS A 88 2.71 0.53 19.74
CA HIS A 88 2.27 -0.73 20.34
C HIS A 88 3.10 -1.94 19.89
N ILE A 89 3.52 -1.99 18.63
CA ILE A 89 4.30 -3.11 18.07
C ILE A 89 5.66 -3.31 18.73
N LYS A 90 6.15 -2.29 19.44
CA LYS A 90 7.40 -2.39 20.24
C LYS A 90 7.24 -3.29 21.46
N PHE A 91 6.01 -3.49 21.94
CA PHE A 91 5.71 -4.23 23.15
C PHE A 91 5.12 -5.62 22.87
N SER A 92 4.37 -5.76 21.77
CA SER A 92 3.82 -7.05 21.34
C SER A 92 3.53 -7.09 19.85
N ARG A 93 3.59 -8.28 19.26
CA ARG A 93 3.10 -8.53 17.89
C ARG A 93 1.58 -8.65 17.82
N LEU A 94 0.93 -8.92 18.95
CA LEU A 94 -0.51 -9.02 19.07
C LEU A 94 -1.05 -7.71 19.63
N ILE A 95 -1.92 -7.06 18.86
CA ILE A 95 -2.65 -5.86 19.26
C ILE A 95 -4.12 -6.20 19.19
N ASN A 96 -4.80 -6.11 20.32
CA ASN A 96 -6.26 -6.26 20.37
C ASN A 96 -6.90 -4.94 19.99
N ILE A 97 -7.86 -5.00 19.07
CA ILE A 97 -8.66 -3.85 18.65
C ILE A 97 -10.09 -4.14 19.08
N SER A 98 -10.68 -3.20 19.79
CA SER A 98 -12.06 -3.30 20.26
C SER A 98 -12.80 -2.02 20.00
N VAL A 99 -14.11 -2.14 19.75
CA VAL A 99 -14.99 -1.02 19.46
C VAL A 99 -16.29 -1.20 20.24
N ASN A 100 -16.85 -0.11 20.74
CA ASN A 100 -18.17 -0.11 21.37
C ASN A 100 -19.21 0.62 20.51
N PHE A 101 -20.49 0.52 20.89
CA PHE A 101 -21.59 1.18 20.19
C PHE A 101 -21.60 2.72 20.33
N GLU A 102 -20.72 3.28 21.16
CA GLU A 102 -20.54 4.72 21.32
C GLU A 102 -19.47 5.27 20.35
N GLY A 103 -18.86 4.41 19.53
CA GLY A 103 -17.83 4.80 18.57
C GLY A 103 -16.42 4.91 19.16
N LEU A 104 -16.20 4.43 20.38
CA LEU A 104 -14.87 4.40 20.99
C LEU A 104 -14.06 3.23 20.42
N LEU A 105 -12.91 3.54 19.84
CA LEU A 105 -11.96 2.56 19.29
C LEU A 105 -10.79 2.39 20.26
N MET A 106 -10.66 1.23 20.87
CA MET A 106 -9.60 0.94 21.83
C MET A 106 -8.57 -0.05 21.26
N PHE A 107 -7.30 0.33 21.32
CA PHE A 107 -6.14 -0.51 21.07
C PHE A 107 -5.58 -1.00 22.40
N THR A 108 -5.38 -2.31 22.54
CA THR A 108 -4.84 -2.91 23.76
C THR A 108 -3.69 -3.86 23.43
N VAL A 109 -2.58 -3.72 24.16
CA VAL A 109 -1.50 -4.70 24.22
C VAL A 109 -1.40 -5.20 25.65
N ALA A 110 -1.67 -6.49 25.85
CA ALA A 110 -1.52 -7.18 27.12
C ALA A 110 -0.47 -8.28 26.98
N THR A 111 0.58 -8.18 27.78
CA THR A 111 1.64 -9.18 27.98
C THR A 111 1.83 -9.38 29.47
N ASP A 112 2.60 -10.38 29.89
CA ASP A 112 2.82 -10.68 31.32
C ASP A 112 3.43 -9.50 32.10
N ASN A 113 4.18 -8.63 31.42
CA ASN A 113 4.91 -7.52 32.04
C ASN A 113 4.31 -6.14 31.76
N VAL A 114 3.48 -6.01 30.72
CA VAL A 114 3.04 -4.71 30.20
C VAL A 114 1.59 -4.80 29.73
N ASN A 115 0.77 -3.86 30.21
CA ASN A 115 -0.60 -3.63 29.76
C ASN A 115 -0.73 -2.17 29.28
N ILE A 116 -0.85 -1.98 27.97
CA ILE A 116 -0.98 -0.65 27.33
C ILE A 116 -2.36 -0.57 26.68
N LYS A 117 -3.05 0.55 26.91
CA LYS A 117 -4.33 0.88 26.28
C LYS A 117 -4.25 2.26 25.63
N THR A 118 -4.90 2.42 24.48
CA THR A 118 -5.03 3.71 23.77
C THR A 118 -6.40 3.80 23.15
N GLU A 119 -7.04 4.96 23.31
CA GLU A 119 -8.38 5.33 22.84
C GLU A 119 -8.28 6.46 21.79
#